data_AF-A0A976E1L0-F1
#
_entry.id   AF-A0A976E1L0-F1
#
_cell.length_a   1.000
_cell.length_b   1.000
_cell.length_c   1.000
_cell.angle_alpha   90.00
_cell.angle_beta   90.00
_cell.angle_gamma   90.00
#
_symmetry.space_group_name_H-M   'P 1'
#
loop_
_entity.id
_entity.type
_entity.pdbx_description
1 polymer ?
#
loop_
_entity_poly.entity_id
_entity_poly.type
_entity_poly.pdbx_seq_one_letter_code
_entity_poly.pdbx_strand_id
1 'polypeptide(L)'
;MTGLIRLKAFFVLAAGLALSALLAACGSGSTFEPLVPTRVISFGDGLSDINPTARFTVNDGTVNIWVKRVATNYGKTITSSISPGGLGFARGGARVNTPGTNPISDQIGAFLVANTIGASDLIIVDAGVAELAALAAANSNDVALAAAAGLAGRALATEVLRLTAAGGKHVVIANAPDLGKSPLATTAPARVAGLTTATRAFNDGLKTP
;
A
#
# COMPACT_ATOMS: atom_id res chain seq x y z
N MET A 1 48.88 67.68 5.51
CA MET A 1 47.94 66.97 6.41
C MET A 1 46.85 66.27 5.58
N THR A 2 47.27 65.37 4.70
CA THR A 2 46.48 64.74 3.62
C THR A 2 46.31 63.22 3.83
N GLY A 3 46.56 62.73 5.05
CA GLY A 3 46.69 61.30 5.34
C GLY A 3 45.58 60.65 6.20
N LEU A 4 44.67 61.42 6.83
CA LEU A 4 43.79 60.85 7.86
C LEU A 4 42.33 60.62 7.45
N ILE A 5 41.88 61.13 6.29
CA ILE A 5 40.47 61.00 5.86
C ILE A 5 40.24 59.79 4.95
N ARG A 6 41.28 59.28 4.27
CA ARG A 6 41.16 58.11 3.37
C ARG A 6 41.12 56.77 4.10
N LEU A 7 41.52 56.71 5.38
CA LEU A 7 41.58 55.45 6.12
C LEU A 7 40.22 55.00 6.69
N LYS A 8 39.25 55.91 6.86
CA LYS A 8 37.90 55.55 7.35
C LYS A 8 36.96 55.05 6.26
N ALA A 9 37.18 55.41 5.00
CA ALA A 9 36.34 54.97 3.89
C ALA A 9 36.68 53.56 3.38
N PHE A 10 37.91 53.09 3.57
CA PHE A 10 38.33 51.76 3.10
C PHE A 10 37.94 50.61 4.03
N PHE A 11 37.72 50.86 5.33
CA PHE A 11 37.31 49.81 6.27
C PHE A 11 35.80 49.52 6.26
N VAL A 12 34.98 50.40 5.69
CA VAL A 12 33.52 50.16 5.58
C VAL A 12 33.18 49.34 4.32
N LEU A 13 34.06 49.30 3.31
CA LEU A 13 33.79 48.61 2.05
C LEU A 13 34.29 47.15 2.00
N ALA A 14 35.11 46.72 2.96
CA ALA A 14 35.60 45.34 3.03
C ALA A 14 34.72 44.41 3.89
N ALA A 15 33.84 44.95 4.72
CA ALA A 15 32.88 44.16 5.51
C ALA A 15 31.56 43.87 4.77
N GLY A 16 31.32 44.51 3.61
CA GLY A 16 30.08 44.35 2.83
C GLY A 16 30.10 43.21 1.80
N LEU A 17 31.27 42.64 1.49
CA LEU A 17 31.43 41.61 0.45
C LEU A 17 31.74 40.21 0.99
N ALA A 18 31.92 40.07 2.31
CA ALA A 18 32.11 38.77 2.97
C ALA A 18 30.80 38.18 3.54
N LEU A 19 29.69 38.93 3.52
CA LEU A 19 28.38 38.43 3.98
C LEU A 19 27.47 37.92 2.86
N SER A 20 27.79 38.18 1.58
CA SER A 20 27.02 37.67 0.44
C SER A 20 27.39 36.25 0.02
N ALA A 21 28.41 35.64 0.64
CA ALA A 21 28.82 34.25 0.40
C ALA A 21 28.29 33.24 1.44
N LEU A 22 27.52 33.67 2.44
CA LEU A 22 26.96 32.80 3.48
C LEU A 22 25.44 32.56 3.34
N LEU A 23 24.84 32.99 2.21
CA LEU A 23 23.43 32.75 1.89
C LEU A 23 23.21 31.62 0.88
N ALA A 24 24.10 30.62 0.83
CA ALA A 24 23.91 29.37 0.10
C ALA A 24 23.93 28.16 1.05
N ALA A 25 23.22 28.27 2.18
CA ALA A 25 23.03 27.15 3.10
C ALA A 25 21.71 27.27 3.88
N CYS A 26 20.66 27.81 3.25
CA CYS A 26 19.31 27.36 3.60
C CYS A 26 18.98 26.25 2.59
N GLY A 27 19.50 25.06 2.87
CA GLY A 27 19.26 23.88 2.05
C GLY A 27 17.77 23.72 1.81
N SER A 28 17.37 23.84 0.54
CA SER A 28 16.12 23.27 0.04
C SER A 28 16.25 21.74 0.08
N GLY A 29 16.38 21.21 1.29
CA GLY A 29 16.54 19.79 1.58
C GLY A 29 15.17 19.12 1.58
N SER A 30 14.58 19.01 0.39
CA SER A 30 13.77 17.84 0.05
C SER A 30 13.86 17.68 -1.45
N THR A 31 14.76 16.81 -1.90
CA THR A 31 14.73 16.20 -3.23
C THR A 31 13.48 15.33 -3.31
N PHE A 32 12.31 15.96 -3.42
CA PHE A 32 11.10 15.25 -3.76
C PHE A 32 11.26 14.78 -5.21
N GLU A 33 11.84 13.60 -5.36
CA GLU A 33 11.73 12.83 -6.59
C GLU A 33 10.36 12.14 -6.54
N PRO A 34 9.37 12.62 -7.31
CA PRO A 34 8.09 11.95 -7.36
C PRO A 34 8.30 10.50 -7.81
N LEU A 35 7.59 9.56 -7.18
CA LEU A 35 7.59 8.18 -7.65
C LEU A 35 7.11 8.15 -9.09
N VAL A 36 8.00 7.81 -10.02
CA VAL A 36 7.67 7.47 -11.40
C VAL A 36 7.78 5.94 -11.51
N PRO A 37 6.68 5.20 -11.31
CA PRO A 37 6.77 3.76 -11.26
C PRO A 37 7.17 3.20 -12.62
N THR A 38 7.92 2.10 -12.65
CA THR A 38 8.20 1.37 -13.89
C THR A 38 7.00 0.53 -14.30
N ARG A 39 6.46 -0.21 -13.33
CA ARG A 39 5.31 -1.11 -13.45
C ARG A 39 4.45 -1.00 -12.19
N VAL A 40 3.21 -1.48 -12.29
CA VAL A 40 2.33 -1.68 -11.14
C VAL A 40 2.11 -3.18 -10.97
N ILE A 41 2.32 -3.68 -9.76
CA ILE A 41 2.10 -5.08 -9.36
C ILE A 41 1.02 -5.06 -8.29
N SER A 42 0.04 -5.97 -8.37
CA SER A 42 -0.99 -6.06 -7.34
C SER A 42 -1.15 -7.48 -6.80
N PHE A 43 -1.27 -7.58 -5.49
CA PHE A 43 -1.62 -8.77 -4.74
C PHE A 43 -2.87 -8.47 -3.96
N GLY A 44 -3.77 -9.45 -3.83
CA GLY A 44 -4.92 -9.23 -2.99
C GLY A 44 -6.13 -10.12 -3.18
N ASP A 45 -7.26 -9.61 -2.73
CA ASP A 45 -8.54 -10.29 -2.76
C ASP A 45 -9.47 -9.78 -3.88
N GLY A 46 -10.77 -10.02 -3.74
CA GLY A 46 -11.75 -9.60 -4.74
C GLY A 46 -11.75 -8.08 -5.01
N LEU A 47 -11.33 -7.25 -4.06
CA LEU A 47 -11.32 -5.79 -4.21
C LEU A 47 -10.30 -5.30 -5.24
N SER A 48 -9.22 -6.04 -5.46
CA SER A 48 -8.20 -5.74 -6.47
C SER A 48 -8.15 -6.75 -7.62
N ASP A 49 -9.06 -7.73 -7.65
CA ASP A 49 -9.11 -8.73 -8.72
C ASP A 49 -9.53 -8.12 -10.06
N ILE A 50 -8.56 -8.04 -10.97
CA ILE A 50 -8.71 -7.52 -12.34
C ILE A 50 -8.93 -8.62 -13.38
N ASN A 51 -9.33 -9.82 -12.95
CA ASN A 51 -9.66 -10.94 -13.82
C ASN A 51 -10.58 -10.50 -14.99
N PRO A 52 -10.30 -10.90 -16.23
CA PRO A 52 -11.08 -10.49 -17.40
C PRO A 52 -12.53 -11.02 -17.40
N THR A 53 -12.83 -12.14 -16.75
CA THR A 53 -14.12 -12.84 -16.86
C THR A 53 -15.02 -12.70 -15.62
N ALA A 54 -14.45 -12.47 -14.44
CA ALA A 54 -15.20 -12.27 -13.21
C ALA A 54 -14.52 -11.23 -12.32
N ARG A 55 -15.21 -10.11 -12.05
CA ARG A 55 -14.70 -9.02 -11.18
C ARG A 55 -15.73 -8.71 -10.10
N PHE A 56 -15.26 -8.41 -8.90
CA PHE A 56 -16.09 -8.02 -7.76
C PHE A 56 -16.41 -6.53 -7.80
N THR A 57 -17.06 -6.10 -8.88
CA THR A 57 -17.49 -4.72 -9.10
C THR A 57 -18.72 -4.71 -10.00
N VAL A 58 -19.35 -3.55 -10.15
CA VAL A 58 -20.32 -3.31 -11.22
C VAL A 58 -19.62 -3.52 -12.57
N ASN A 59 -20.12 -4.47 -13.36
CA ASN A 59 -19.56 -4.84 -14.66
C ASN A 59 -20.25 -4.05 -15.79
N ASP A 60 -20.11 -2.72 -15.77
CA ASP A 60 -20.74 -1.78 -16.73
C ASP A 60 -19.83 -1.38 -17.91
N GLY A 61 -18.66 -2.02 -18.05
CA GLY A 61 -17.69 -1.74 -19.11
C GLY A 61 -16.68 -0.64 -18.80
N THR A 62 -16.78 0.06 -17.67
CA THR A 62 -15.81 1.11 -17.27
C THR A 62 -14.68 0.56 -16.37
N VAL A 63 -13.66 1.40 -16.08
CA VAL A 63 -12.53 1.02 -15.20
C VAL A 63 -12.99 1.10 -13.74
N ASN A 64 -13.47 -0.04 -13.23
CA ASN A 64 -14.15 -0.09 -11.93
C ASN A 64 -13.39 -0.82 -10.82
N ILE A 65 -12.18 -1.31 -11.11
CA ILE A 65 -11.28 -1.83 -10.08
C ILE A 65 -10.25 -0.75 -9.77
N TRP A 66 -10.15 -0.41 -8.49
CA TRP A 66 -9.38 0.75 -8.02
C TRP A 66 -7.90 0.66 -8.42
N VAL A 67 -7.30 -0.54 -8.40
CA VAL A 67 -5.92 -0.78 -8.82
C VAL A 67 -5.68 -0.39 -10.28
N LYS A 68 -6.64 -0.65 -11.18
CA LYS A 68 -6.51 -0.19 -12.58
C LYS A 68 -6.51 1.33 -12.65
N ARG A 69 -7.37 2.00 -11.86
CA ARG A 69 -7.42 3.46 -11.81
C ARG A 69 -6.12 4.05 -11.25
N VAL A 70 -5.54 3.46 -10.20
CA VAL A 70 -4.22 3.86 -9.69
C VAL A 70 -3.15 3.71 -10.77
N ALA A 71 -3.10 2.57 -11.47
CA ALA A 71 -2.16 2.38 -12.56
C ALA A 71 -2.32 3.44 -13.67
N THR A 72 -3.56 3.69 -14.11
CA THR A 72 -3.86 4.72 -15.12
C THR A 72 -3.45 6.12 -14.67
N ASN A 73 -3.62 6.48 -13.40
CA ASN A 73 -3.20 7.78 -12.88
C ASN A 73 -1.68 7.98 -12.94
N TYR A 74 -0.89 6.90 -12.92
CA TYR A 74 0.56 6.92 -13.16
C TYR A 74 0.96 6.72 -14.63
N GLY A 75 0.00 6.76 -15.57
CA GLY A 75 0.25 6.50 -16.99
C GLY A 75 0.63 5.03 -17.28
N LYS A 76 0.26 4.10 -16.40
CA LYS A 76 0.54 2.66 -16.52
C LYS A 76 -0.70 1.86 -16.83
N THR A 77 -0.45 0.63 -17.27
CA THR A 77 -1.45 -0.42 -17.42
C THR A 77 -1.12 -1.57 -16.48
N ILE A 78 -2.15 -2.32 -16.10
CA ILE A 78 -2.03 -3.55 -15.34
C ILE A 78 -3.07 -4.55 -15.86
N THR A 79 -2.63 -5.80 -16.06
CA THR A 79 -3.45 -6.93 -16.52
C THR A 79 -3.35 -8.07 -15.54
N SER A 80 -4.39 -8.91 -15.49
CA SER A 80 -4.41 -10.09 -14.61
C SER A 80 -3.28 -11.05 -14.95
N SER A 81 -2.63 -11.62 -13.94
CA SER A 81 -1.59 -12.64 -14.12
C SER A 81 -2.10 -13.98 -14.65
N ILE A 82 -3.42 -14.15 -14.83
CA ILE A 82 -3.99 -15.26 -15.64
C ILE A 82 -3.57 -15.11 -17.12
N SER A 83 -3.37 -13.88 -17.58
CA SER A 83 -2.84 -13.61 -18.92
C SER A 83 -1.30 -13.61 -18.89
N PRO A 84 -0.64 -14.13 -19.93
CA PRO A 84 0.82 -14.10 -20.02
C PRO A 84 1.39 -12.69 -19.78
N GLY A 85 2.35 -12.58 -18.85
CA GLY A 85 3.01 -11.32 -18.49
C GLY A 85 2.20 -10.38 -17.60
N GLY A 86 0.99 -10.76 -17.16
CA GLY A 86 0.19 -9.93 -16.26
C GLY A 86 0.75 -9.86 -14.85
N LEU A 87 0.56 -8.70 -14.20
CA LEU A 87 1.10 -8.40 -12.87
C LEU A 87 0.02 -8.19 -11.80
N GLY A 88 -1.24 -8.42 -12.12
CA GLY A 88 -2.35 -8.45 -11.16
C GLY A 88 -2.63 -9.87 -10.66
N PHE A 89 -2.08 -10.21 -9.51
CA PHE A 89 -2.17 -11.54 -8.89
C PHE A 89 -3.39 -11.72 -7.99
N ALA A 90 -4.01 -10.62 -7.59
CA ALA A 90 -5.22 -10.63 -6.76
C ALA A 90 -6.30 -11.57 -7.29
N ARG A 91 -6.97 -12.30 -6.39
CA ARG A 91 -8.09 -13.18 -6.73
C ARG A 91 -9.24 -13.05 -5.75
N GLY A 92 -10.45 -13.13 -6.29
CA GLY A 92 -11.66 -13.32 -5.50
C GLY A 92 -11.54 -14.42 -4.45
N GLY A 93 -11.90 -14.09 -3.20
CA GLY A 93 -11.87 -15.04 -2.10
C GLY A 93 -10.49 -15.28 -1.47
N ALA A 94 -9.44 -14.61 -1.95
CA ALA A 94 -8.10 -14.75 -1.38
C ALA A 94 -8.08 -14.39 0.11
N ARG A 95 -7.57 -15.34 0.89
CA ARG A 95 -7.26 -15.18 2.32
C ARG A 95 -5.77 -14.90 2.49
N VAL A 96 -5.34 -14.59 3.70
CA VAL A 96 -3.93 -14.18 3.91
C VAL A 96 -2.97 -15.32 3.59
N ASN A 97 -3.05 -16.42 4.34
CA ASN A 97 -2.18 -17.60 4.22
C ASN A 97 -2.96 -18.92 4.15
N THR A 98 -4.28 -18.87 3.88
CA THR A 98 -5.13 -20.08 3.91
C THR A 98 -5.03 -20.86 2.59
N PRO A 99 -4.60 -22.13 2.58
CA PRO A 99 -4.51 -22.94 1.37
C PRO A 99 -5.85 -23.09 0.65
N GLY A 100 -5.80 -23.24 -0.68
CA GLY A 100 -6.99 -23.43 -1.50
C GLY A 100 -7.78 -22.16 -1.80
N THR A 101 -7.36 -21.00 -1.27
CA THR A 101 -8.02 -19.70 -1.51
C THR A 101 -7.27 -18.81 -2.51
N ASN A 102 -6.18 -19.31 -3.11
CA ASN A 102 -5.15 -18.49 -3.73
C ASN A 102 -4.65 -17.38 -2.79
N PRO A 103 -4.08 -17.76 -1.64
CA PRO A 103 -3.74 -16.83 -0.58
C PRO A 103 -2.68 -15.82 -1.01
N ILE A 104 -2.60 -14.70 -0.29
CA ILE A 104 -1.61 -13.64 -0.54
C ILE A 104 -0.17 -14.19 -0.53
N SER A 105 0.11 -15.15 0.35
CA SER A 105 1.39 -15.88 0.37
C SER A 105 1.74 -16.53 -0.97
N ASP A 106 0.77 -17.18 -1.60
CA ASP A 106 0.98 -17.90 -2.86
C ASP A 106 1.07 -16.93 -4.03
N GLN A 107 0.27 -15.87 -4.02
CA GLN A 107 0.33 -14.81 -5.02
C GLN A 107 1.70 -14.13 -5.06
N ILE A 108 2.23 -13.73 -3.90
CA ILE A 108 3.57 -13.15 -3.78
C ILE A 108 4.64 -14.19 -4.15
N GLY A 109 4.47 -15.45 -3.71
CA GLY A 109 5.40 -16.54 -4.06
C GLY A 109 5.50 -16.75 -5.57
N ALA A 110 4.36 -16.83 -6.25
CA ALA A 110 4.31 -16.99 -7.70
C ALA A 110 4.97 -15.82 -8.44
N PHE A 111 4.74 -14.58 -7.98
CA PHE A 111 5.42 -13.42 -8.55
C PHE A 111 6.94 -13.50 -8.37
N LEU A 112 7.43 -13.79 -7.17
CA LEU A 112 8.87 -13.82 -6.86
C LEU A 112 9.62 -14.99 -7.53
N VAL A 113 8.91 -16.06 -7.91
CA VAL A 113 9.48 -17.14 -8.73
C VAL A 113 9.66 -16.68 -10.18
N ALA A 114 8.69 -15.94 -10.72
CA ALA A 114 8.67 -15.55 -12.13
C ALA A 114 9.34 -14.18 -12.40
N ASN A 115 9.58 -13.37 -11.37
CA ASN A 115 9.99 -11.98 -11.50
C ASN A 115 10.92 -11.54 -10.36
N THR A 116 11.65 -10.47 -10.61
CA THR A 116 12.37 -9.71 -9.57
C THR A 116 11.69 -8.36 -9.37
N ILE A 117 11.68 -7.86 -8.12
CA ILE A 117 11.16 -6.52 -7.81
C ILE A 117 12.13 -5.46 -8.32
N GLY A 118 11.65 -4.56 -9.18
CA GLY A 118 12.41 -3.41 -9.65
C GLY A 118 12.46 -2.28 -8.62
N ALA A 119 13.50 -1.46 -8.70
CA ALA A 119 13.71 -0.36 -7.75
C ALA A 119 12.58 0.70 -7.74
N SER A 120 11.85 0.82 -8.84
CA SER A 120 10.72 1.74 -9.03
C SER A 120 9.40 1.01 -9.28
N ASP A 121 9.28 -0.27 -8.96
CA ASP A 121 7.99 -0.95 -9.06
C ASP A 121 7.05 -0.46 -7.95
N LEU A 122 5.82 -0.10 -8.32
CA LEU A 122 4.74 0.19 -7.36
C LEU A 122 4.01 -1.12 -7.05
N ILE A 123 4.11 -1.56 -5.81
CA ILE A 123 3.44 -2.76 -5.31
C ILE A 123 2.21 -2.35 -4.52
N ILE A 124 1.06 -2.91 -4.87
CA ILE A 124 -0.21 -2.68 -4.19
C ILE A 124 -0.65 -3.99 -3.55
N VAL A 125 -0.98 -3.95 -2.27
CA VAL A 125 -1.50 -5.07 -1.51
C VAL A 125 -2.84 -4.66 -0.90
N ASP A 126 -3.89 -5.44 -1.14
CA ASP A 126 -5.10 -5.40 -0.33
C ASP A 126 -5.45 -6.81 0.16
N ALA A 127 -6.09 -6.90 1.32
CA ALA A 127 -6.61 -8.15 1.83
C ALA A 127 -7.49 -7.87 3.05
N GLY A 128 -8.30 -8.87 3.38
CA GLY A 128 -9.00 -8.93 4.64
C GLY A 128 -10.50 -9.14 4.49
N VAL A 129 -11.12 -8.85 3.34
CA VAL A 129 -12.57 -9.02 3.20
C VAL A 129 -12.94 -10.49 3.26
N ALA A 130 -12.31 -11.33 2.43
CA ALA A 130 -12.59 -12.77 2.43
C ALA A 130 -12.12 -13.45 3.73
N GLU A 131 -10.99 -13.00 4.29
CA GLU A 131 -10.46 -13.50 5.56
C GLU A 131 -11.42 -13.23 6.72
N LEU A 132 -11.82 -11.97 6.90
CA LEU A 132 -12.72 -11.56 7.99
C LEU A 132 -14.11 -12.17 7.83
N ALA A 133 -14.62 -12.32 6.60
CA ALA A 133 -15.88 -13.01 6.35
C ALA A 133 -15.82 -14.49 6.76
N ALA A 134 -14.74 -15.19 6.40
CA ALA A 134 -14.52 -16.58 6.79
C ALA A 134 -14.36 -16.73 8.31
N LEU A 135 -13.60 -15.83 8.95
CA LEU A 135 -13.44 -15.81 10.39
C LEU A 135 -14.77 -15.53 11.12
N ALA A 136 -15.59 -14.61 10.61
CA ALA A 136 -16.89 -14.30 11.19
C ALA A 136 -17.84 -15.50 11.12
N ALA A 137 -17.81 -16.27 10.03
CA ALA A 137 -18.57 -17.51 9.89
C ALA A 137 -18.06 -18.61 10.84
N ALA A 138 -16.75 -18.70 11.06
CA ALA A 138 -16.12 -19.71 11.91
C ALA A 138 -16.21 -19.40 13.41
N ASN A 139 -16.46 -18.15 13.80
CA ASN A 139 -16.46 -17.72 15.20
C ASN A 139 -17.82 -17.15 15.59
N SER A 140 -18.50 -17.78 16.56
CA SER A 140 -19.75 -17.29 17.15
C SER A 140 -19.55 -16.22 18.24
N ASN A 141 -18.30 -15.99 18.65
CA ASN A 141 -17.91 -15.04 19.71
C ASN A 141 -17.07 -13.90 19.12
N ASP A 142 -17.43 -12.65 19.43
CA ASP A 142 -16.76 -11.45 18.90
C ASP A 142 -15.34 -11.23 19.44
N VAL A 143 -15.06 -11.65 20.68
CA VAL A 143 -13.71 -11.59 21.25
C VAL A 143 -12.79 -12.57 20.53
N ALA A 144 -13.26 -13.81 20.31
CA ALA A 144 -12.50 -14.82 19.56
C ALA A 144 -12.30 -14.40 18.09
N LEU A 145 -13.35 -13.84 17.47
CA LEU A 145 -13.27 -13.27 16.13
C LEU A 145 -12.20 -12.17 16.05
N ALA A 146 -12.22 -11.20 16.96
CA ALA A 146 -11.26 -10.09 16.95
C ALA A 146 -9.82 -10.57 17.18
N ALA A 147 -9.60 -11.53 18.07
CA ALA A 147 -8.29 -12.13 18.28
C ALA A 147 -7.77 -12.85 17.02
N ALA A 148 -8.61 -13.67 16.38
CA ALA A 148 -8.25 -14.36 15.15
C ALA A 148 -7.99 -13.37 13.99
N ALA A 149 -8.79 -12.31 13.89
CA ALA A 149 -8.59 -11.25 12.91
C ALA A 149 -7.26 -10.52 13.12
N GLY A 150 -6.89 -10.23 14.37
CA GLY A 150 -5.59 -9.65 14.70
C GLY A 150 -4.42 -10.54 14.29
N LEU A 151 -4.52 -11.86 14.50
CA LEU A 151 -3.50 -12.82 14.04
C LEU A 151 -3.39 -12.85 12.51
N ALA A 152 -4.51 -12.83 11.80
CA ALA A 152 -4.51 -12.75 10.34
C ALA A 152 -3.90 -11.45 9.81
N GLY A 153 -4.15 -10.32 10.49
CA GLY A 153 -3.52 -9.02 10.18
C GLY A 153 -1.99 -9.06 10.33
N ARG A 154 -1.48 -9.71 11.40
CA ARG A 154 -0.03 -9.91 11.58
C ARG A 154 0.57 -10.82 10.51
N ALA A 155 -0.15 -11.87 10.12
CA ALA A 155 0.29 -12.73 9.03
C ALA A 155 0.41 -11.95 7.70
N LEU A 156 -0.50 -11.01 7.43
CA LEU A 156 -0.42 -10.14 6.26
C LEU A 156 0.78 -9.18 6.36
N ALA A 157 1.08 -8.67 7.55
CA ALA A 157 2.29 -7.86 7.79
C ALA A 157 3.56 -8.65 7.42
N THR A 158 3.64 -9.92 7.81
CA THR A 158 4.75 -10.81 7.44
C THR A 158 4.89 -10.97 5.93
N GLU A 159 3.78 -11.15 5.20
CA GLU A 159 3.81 -11.24 3.73
C GLU A 159 4.26 -9.93 3.08
N VAL A 160 3.84 -8.78 3.61
CA VAL A 160 4.33 -7.47 3.16
C VAL A 160 5.81 -7.31 3.44
N LEU A 161 6.30 -7.74 4.61
CA LEU A 161 7.72 -7.70 4.92
C LEU A 161 8.53 -8.58 3.97
N ARG A 162 8.00 -9.71 3.51
CA ARG A 162 8.64 -10.55 2.48
C ARG A 162 8.85 -9.79 1.17
N LEU A 163 7.93 -8.92 0.76
CA LEU A 163 8.11 -8.05 -0.42
C LEU A 163 9.23 -7.05 -0.20
N THR A 164 9.32 -6.43 0.99
CA THR A 164 10.39 -5.49 1.31
C THR A 164 11.76 -6.16 1.38
N ALA A 165 11.83 -7.37 1.97
CA ALA A 165 13.04 -8.19 2.01
C ALA A 165 13.49 -8.62 0.61
N ALA A 166 12.55 -8.80 -0.32
CA ALA A 166 12.82 -9.07 -1.73
C ALA A 166 13.17 -7.80 -2.56
N GLY A 167 13.32 -6.63 -1.92
CA GLY A 167 13.75 -5.39 -2.57
C GLY A 167 12.64 -4.38 -2.87
N GLY A 168 11.41 -4.63 -2.42
CA GLY A 168 10.29 -3.70 -2.55
C GLY A 168 10.51 -2.40 -1.78
N LYS A 169 10.56 -1.28 -2.52
CA LYS A 169 10.73 0.07 -1.96
C LYS A 169 9.44 0.89 -1.90
N HIS A 170 8.47 0.56 -2.76
CA HIS A 170 7.22 1.30 -2.90
C HIS A 170 6.04 0.34 -2.74
N VAL A 171 5.70 0.04 -1.49
CA VAL A 171 4.58 -0.86 -1.15
C VAL A 171 3.44 -0.05 -0.56
N VAL A 172 2.28 -0.11 -1.20
CA VAL A 172 1.03 0.46 -0.71
C VAL A 172 0.16 -0.68 -0.18
N ILE A 173 -0.29 -0.55 1.06
CA ILE A 173 -1.19 -1.50 1.69
C ILE A 173 -2.54 -0.80 1.88
N ALA A 174 -3.60 -1.34 1.30
CA ALA A 174 -4.95 -0.88 1.55
C ALA A 174 -5.55 -1.68 2.71
N ASN A 175 -6.00 -0.98 3.75
CA ASN A 175 -6.68 -1.58 4.88
C ASN A 175 -8.01 -2.21 4.46
N ALA A 176 -8.44 -3.23 5.20
CA ALA A 176 -9.76 -3.81 5.03
C ALA A 176 -10.85 -2.76 5.37
N PRO A 177 -11.89 -2.60 4.54
CA PRO A 177 -13.01 -1.72 4.84
C PRO A 177 -13.83 -2.29 6.01
N ASP A 178 -14.39 -1.42 6.84
CA ASP A 178 -15.19 -1.79 8.02
C ASP A 178 -16.36 -2.70 7.63
N LEU A 179 -16.25 -4.00 7.93
CA LEU A 179 -17.27 -4.98 7.55
C LEU A 179 -18.57 -4.82 8.32
N GLY A 180 -18.56 -4.16 9.48
CA GLY A 180 -19.79 -3.81 10.20
C GLY A 180 -20.67 -2.81 9.44
N LYS A 181 -20.11 -2.13 8.42
CA LYS A 181 -20.83 -1.21 7.52
C LYS A 181 -21.12 -1.82 6.14
N SER A 182 -20.85 -3.10 5.94
CA SER A 182 -21.05 -3.79 4.67
C SER A 182 -22.40 -4.54 4.63
N PRO A 183 -22.88 -4.94 3.45
CA PRO A 183 -24.04 -5.83 3.33
C PRO A 183 -23.89 -7.16 4.08
N LEU A 184 -22.66 -7.64 4.34
CA LEU A 184 -22.45 -8.83 5.18
C LEU A 184 -23.03 -8.63 6.59
N ALA A 185 -22.96 -7.42 7.14
CA ALA A 185 -23.46 -7.16 8.49
C ALA A 185 -25.01 -7.22 8.57
N THR A 186 -25.71 -7.09 7.45
CA THR A 186 -27.18 -7.19 7.43
C THR A 186 -27.67 -8.63 7.57
N THR A 187 -26.83 -9.62 7.25
CA THR A 187 -27.16 -11.04 7.44
C THR A 187 -26.99 -11.50 8.89
N ALA A 188 -26.27 -10.71 9.72
CA ALA A 188 -26.09 -10.95 11.14
C ALA A 188 -26.12 -9.63 11.96
N PRO A 189 -27.29 -8.99 12.14
CA PRO A 189 -27.39 -7.68 12.79
C PRO A 189 -26.80 -7.63 14.21
N ALA A 190 -26.91 -8.73 14.97
CA ALA A 190 -26.33 -8.84 16.31
C ALA A 190 -24.78 -8.83 16.33
N ARG A 191 -24.13 -9.04 15.17
CA ARG A 191 -22.68 -9.15 15.01
C ARG A 191 -22.03 -7.88 14.44
N VAL A 192 -22.80 -6.82 14.17
CA VAL A 192 -22.30 -5.57 13.55
C VAL A 192 -21.08 -5.01 14.29
N ALA A 193 -21.19 -4.83 15.62
CA ALA A 193 -20.10 -4.30 16.44
C ALA A 193 -18.87 -5.24 16.47
N GLY A 194 -19.12 -6.56 16.49
CA GLY A 194 -18.09 -7.58 16.38
C GLY A 194 -17.31 -7.51 15.07
N LEU A 195 -18.00 -7.36 13.94
CA LEU A 195 -17.39 -7.21 12.62
C LEU A 195 -16.54 -5.94 12.52
N THR A 196 -17.02 -4.81 13.04
CA THR A 196 -16.23 -3.57 13.10
C THR A 196 -14.99 -3.76 13.97
N THR A 197 -15.13 -4.38 15.14
CA THR A 197 -14.01 -4.62 16.06
C THR A 197 -12.97 -5.55 15.44
N ALA A 198 -13.42 -6.63 14.79
CA ALA A 198 -12.56 -7.57 14.09
C ALA A 198 -11.81 -6.92 12.92
N THR A 199 -12.50 -6.08 12.14
CA THR A 199 -11.87 -5.34 11.05
C THR A 199 -10.78 -4.40 11.56
N ARG A 200 -11.04 -3.70 12.68
CA ARG A 200 -10.02 -2.87 13.35
C ARG A 200 -8.85 -3.72 13.83
N ALA A 201 -9.11 -4.84 14.49
CA ALA A 201 -8.06 -5.74 14.98
C ALA A 201 -7.16 -6.26 13.84
N PHE A 202 -7.73 -6.63 12.69
CA PHE A 202 -6.98 -7.01 11.49
C PHE A 202 -6.09 -5.85 11.00
N ASN A 203 -6.66 -4.66 10.84
CA ASN A 203 -5.93 -3.48 10.37
C ASN A 203 -4.86 -3.02 11.37
N ASP A 204 -5.08 -3.19 12.68
CA ASP A 204 -4.09 -2.89 13.70
C ASP A 204 -2.97 -3.94 13.73
N GLY A 205 -3.28 -5.21 13.43
CA GLY A 205 -2.28 -6.27 13.28
C GLY A 205 -1.21 -5.95 12.22
N LEU A 206 -1.56 -5.21 11.17
CA LEU A 206 -0.62 -4.72 10.15
C LEU A 206 0.48 -3.81 10.70
N LYS A 207 0.24 -3.13 11.83
CA LYS A 207 1.17 -2.19 12.45
C LYS A 207 2.18 -2.87 13.36
N THR A 208 1.95 -4.14 13.69
CA THR A 208 2.71 -4.87 14.72
C THR A 208 3.19 -6.20 14.13
N PRO A 209 4.27 -6.18 13.32
CA PRO A 209 4.89 -7.40 12.82
C PRO A 209 5.41 -8.28 13.94
#